data_AF-A0A316DQV0-F1
#
_entry.id   AF-A0A316DQV0-F1
#
_cell.length_a   1.000
_cell.length_b   1.000
_cell.length_c   1.000
_cell.angle_alpha   90.00
_cell.angle_beta   90.00
_cell.angle_gamma   90.00
#
_symmetry.space_group_name_H-M   'P 1'
#
loop_
_entity.id
_entity.type
_entity.pdbx_description
1 polymer ?
#
loop_
_entity_poly.entity_id
_entity_poly.type
_entity_poly.pdbx_seq_one_letter_code
_entity_poly.pdbx_strand_id
1 'polypeptide(L)'
;MDLKILHYKCQRVVKSAFEDFKHYIKNAIFEVNDSIVEIELNSMKQTIITKMNNWFADSNYSEKQYVYMKHVISYYEDIAIKTALRFAKKHYRES
;
A
#
# COMPACT_ATOMS: atom_id res chain seq x y z
N MET A 1 -4.19 5.59 22.07
CA MET A 1 -4.48 5.00 20.74
C MET A 1 -4.82 3.54 20.93
N ASP A 2 -5.97 3.10 20.43
CA ASP A 2 -6.31 1.67 20.42
C ASP A 2 -5.52 0.97 19.29
N LEU A 3 -4.67 0.01 19.67
CA LEU A 3 -3.82 -0.73 18.75
C LEU A 3 -4.64 -1.55 17.74
N LYS A 4 -5.77 -2.12 18.16
CA LYS A 4 -6.64 -2.90 17.26
C LYS A 4 -7.20 -2.00 16.16
N ILE A 5 -7.57 -0.76 16.50
CA ILE A 5 -8.06 0.22 15.52
C ILE A 5 -6.97 0.57 14.52
N LEU A 6 -5.73 0.81 14.97
CA LEU A 6 -4.59 1.08 14.08
C LEU A 6 -4.39 -0.06 13.08
N HIS A 7 -4.27 -1.30 13.56
CA HIS A 7 -4.08 -2.46 12.70
C HIS A 7 -5.23 -2.65 11.70
N TYR A 8 -6.47 -2.54 12.15
CA TYR A 8 -7.66 -2.64 11.30
C TYR A 8 -7.67 -1.56 10.19
N LYS A 9 -7.32 -0.31 10.54
CA LYS A 9 -7.26 0.79 9.57
C LYS A 9 -6.15 0.57 8.56
N CYS A 10 -4.94 0.22 8.99
CA CYS A 10 -3.84 -0.11 8.09
C CYS A 10 -4.22 -1.23 7.11
N GLN A 11 -4.80 -2.33 7.62
CA GLN A 11 -5.25 -3.45 6.79
C GLN A 11 -6.25 -3.01 5.73
N ARG A 12 -7.22 -2.16 6.09
CA ARG A 12 -8.23 -1.66 5.13
C ARG A 12 -7.62 -0.77 4.06
N VAL A 13 -6.75 0.17 4.45
CA VAL A 13 -6.11 1.09 3.50
C VAL A 13 -5.23 0.31 2.52
N VAL A 14 -4.40 -0.59 3.03
CA VAL A 14 -3.52 -1.43 2.22
C VAL A 14 -4.30 -2.35 1.29
N LYS A 15 -5.37 -3.00 1.79
CA LYS A 15 -6.21 -3.85 0.95
C LYS A 15 -6.86 -3.06 -0.18
N SER A 16 -7.38 -1.86 0.10
CA SER A 16 -7.95 -0.99 -0.94
C SER A 16 -6.91 -0.62 -1.99
N ALA A 17 -5.75 -0.12 -1.57
CA ALA A 17 -4.68 0.31 -2.49
C ALA A 17 -4.17 -0.86 -3.36
N PHE A 18 -4.12 -2.07 -2.79
CA PHE A 18 -3.77 -3.26 -3.54
C PHE A 18 -4.84 -3.69 -4.55
N GLU A 19 -6.13 -3.53 -4.24
CA GLU A 19 -7.19 -3.79 -5.22
C GLU A 19 -7.17 -2.79 -6.38
N ASP A 20 -6.85 -1.51 -6.10
CA ASP A 20 -6.64 -0.49 -7.14
C ASP A 20 -5.46 -0.87 -8.06
N PHE A 21 -4.33 -1.27 -7.47
CA PHE A 21 -3.18 -1.82 -8.21
C PHE A 21 -3.56 -3.03 -9.07
N LYS A 22 -4.27 -4.01 -8.51
CA LYS A 22 -4.73 -5.18 -9.27
C LYS A 22 -5.62 -4.80 -10.44
N HIS A 23 -6.54 -3.85 -10.21
CA HIS A 23 -7.44 -3.38 -11.24
C HIS A 23 -6.66 -2.76 -12.40
N TYR A 24 -5.66 -1.93 -12.09
CA TYR A 24 -4.80 -1.34 -13.11
C TYR A 24 -4.06 -2.43 -13.90
N ILE A 25 -3.33 -3.32 -13.23
CA ILE A 25 -2.52 -4.36 -13.88
C ILE A 25 -3.36 -5.30 -14.75
N LYS A 26 -4.59 -5.65 -14.33
CA LYS A 26 -5.50 -6.50 -15.12
C LYS A 26 -6.04 -5.82 -16.37
N ASN A 27 -6.25 -4.51 -16.31
CA ASN A 27 -6.85 -3.73 -17.38
C ASN A 27 -5.82 -2.89 -18.14
N ALA A 28 -4.53 -3.18 -17.95
CA ALA A 28 -3.46 -2.50 -18.66
C ALA A 28 -3.65 -2.70 -20.17
N ILE A 29 -3.71 -1.59 -20.90
CA ILE A 29 -3.83 -1.59 -22.38
C ILE A 29 -2.50 -2.02 -23.01
N PHE A 30 -1.39 -1.65 -22.37
CA PHE A 30 -0.04 -2.01 -22.77
C PHE A 30 0.43 -3.25 -22.02
N GLU A 31 1.46 -3.91 -22.56
CA GLU A 31 2.12 -5.02 -21.88
C GLU A 31 2.66 -4.58 -20.53
N VAL A 32 2.33 -5.35 -19.49
CA VAL A 32 2.82 -5.11 -18.15
C VAL A 32 4.30 -5.42 -18.12
N ASN A 33 5.10 -4.39 -17.88
CA ASN A 33 6.55 -4.46 -17.72
C ASN A 33 6.98 -3.82 -16.39
N ASP A 34 8.28 -3.90 -16.07
CA ASP A 34 8.83 -3.38 -14.82
C ASP A 34 8.53 -1.89 -14.61
N SER A 35 8.59 -1.07 -15.67
CA SER A 35 8.32 0.37 -15.59
C SER A 35 6.88 0.67 -15.17
N ILE A 36 5.90 -0.02 -15.77
CA ILE A 36 4.49 0.13 -15.39
C ILE A 36 4.27 -0.32 -13.95
N VAL A 37 4.85 -1.45 -13.57
CA VAL A 37 4.74 -1.96 -12.20
C VAL A 37 5.35 -1.00 -11.20
N GLU A 38 6.50 -0.41 -11.49
CA GLU A 38 7.15 0.56 -10.61
C GLU A 38 6.28 1.81 -10.40
N ILE A 39 5.71 2.35 -11.48
CA ILE A 39 4.80 3.50 -11.42
C ILE A 39 3.60 3.18 -10.52
N GLU A 40 2.95 2.05 -10.75
CA GLU A 40 1.75 1.68 -10.00
C GLU A 40 2.05 1.26 -8.55
N LEU A 41 3.21 0.67 -8.30
CA LEU A 41 3.69 0.43 -6.93
C LEU A 41 3.93 1.75 -6.20
N ASN A 42 4.54 2.74 -6.85
CA ASN A 42 4.76 4.05 -6.25
C ASN A 42 3.43 4.77 -5.97
N SER A 43 2.46 4.68 -6.89
CA SER A 43 1.10 5.17 -6.69
C SER A 43 0.41 4.50 -5.48
N MET A 44 0.54 3.17 -5.37
CA MET A 44 0.01 2.40 -4.24
C MET A 44 0.64 2.84 -2.90
N LYS A 45 1.97 2.99 -2.85
CA LYS A 45 2.69 3.45 -1.65
C LYS A 45 2.26 4.85 -1.23
N GLN A 46 2.18 5.79 -2.18
CA GLN A 46 1.73 7.15 -1.90
C GLN A 46 0.29 7.16 -1.37
N THR A 47 -0.60 6.37 -1.97
CA THR A 47 -1.98 6.24 -1.48
C THR A 47 -2.05 5.75 -0.04
N ILE A 48 -1.24 4.75 0.32
CA ILE A 48 -1.15 4.23 1.70
C ILE A 48 -0.67 5.34 2.64
N ILE A 49 0.45 5.99 2.31
CA ILE A 49 1.06 7.03 3.15
C ILE A 49 0.10 8.21 3.36
N THR A 50 -0.50 8.73 2.29
CA THR A 50 -1.42 9.87 2.37
C THR A 50 -2.65 9.53 3.22
N LYS A 51 -3.30 8.38 2.99
CA LYS A 51 -4.50 7.99 3.76
C LYS A 51 -4.17 7.76 5.24
N MET A 52 -3.02 7.17 5.54
CA MET A 52 -2.60 6.95 6.92
C MET A 52 -2.21 8.28 7.60
N ASN A 53 -1.42 9.14 6.96
CA ASN A 53 -1.05 10.45 7.49
C ASN A 53 -2.26 11.35 7.77
N ASN A 54 -3.24 11.39 6.86
CA ASN A 54 -4.47 12.14 7.06
C ASN A 54 -5.24 11.66 8.30
N TRP A 55 -5.24 10.36 8.57
CA TRP A 55 -5.87 9.84 9.78
C TRP A 55 -5.14 10.25 11.08
N PHE A 56 -3.83 10.49 11.00
CA PHE A 56 -3.03 10.85 12.17
C PHE A 56 -2.95 12.35 12.43
N ALA A 57 -3.16 13.17 11.40
CA ALA A 57 -3.07 14.63 11.49
C ALA A 57 -4.04 15.20 12.54
N ASP A 58 -5.16 14.52 12.79
CA ASP A 58 -6.21 14.96 13.70
C ASP A 58 -5.96 14.59 15.18
N SER A 59 -4.77 14.10 15.54
CA SER A 59 -4.52 13.52 16.86
C SER A 59 -3.20 13.98 17.50
N ASN A 60 -3.26 14.43 18.76
CA ASN A 60 -2.09 14.74 19.58
C ASN A 60 -1.45 13.47 20.14
N TYR A 61 -0.71 12.75 19.29
CA TYR A 61 0.06 11.58 19.71
C TYR A 61 1.44 11.97 20.24
N SER A 62 1.95 11.17 21.21
CA SER A 62 3.34 11.28 21.62
C SER A 62 4.29 10.77 20.53
N GLU A 63 5.55 11.18 20.58
CA GLU A 63 6.58 10.72 19.64
C GLU A 63 6.68 9.18 19.60
N LYS A 64 6.64 8.52 20.76
CA LYS A 64 6.66 7.04 20.84
C LYS A 64 5.47 6.40 20.12
N GLN A 65 4.29 7.00 20.24
CA GLN A 65 3.10 6.52 19.52
C GLN A 65 3.27 6.68 18.01
N TYR A 66 3.77 7.84 17.57
CA TYR A 66 4.02 8.11 16.16
C TYR A 66 5.06 7.15 15.54
N VAL A 67 6.15 6.87 16.26
CA VAL A 67 7.14 5.87 15.85
C VAL A 67 6.52 4.48 15.73
N TYR A 68 5.71 4.06 16.70
CA TYR A 68 5.02 2.78 16.62
C TYR A 68 4.05 2.71 15.43
N MET A 69 3.30 3.78 15.16
CA MET A 69 2.38 3.86 14.02
C MET A 69 3.12 3.70 12.70
N LYS A 70 4.26 4.39 12.53
CA LYS A 70 5.13 4.23 11.35
C LYS A 70 5.55 2.77 11.15
N HIS A 71 5.97 2.09 12.21
CA HIS A 71 6.33 0.67 12.13
C HIS A 71 5.16 -0.20 11.65
N VAL A 72 3.95 0.02 12.17
CA VAL A 72 2.77 -0.75 11.75
C VAL A 72 2.41 -0.48 10.29
N ILE A 73 2.51 0.77 9.84
CA ILE A 73 2.26 1.12 8.43
C ILE A 73 3.28 0.41 7.53
N SER A 74 4.57 0.55 7.83
CA SER A 74 5.63 -0.09 7.03
C SER A 74 5.47 -1.61 6.98
N TYR A 75 5.06 -2.24 8.08
CA TYR A 75 4.77 -3.68 8.10
C TYR A 75 3.69 -4.09 7.10
N TYR A 76 2.56 -3.37 7.06
CA TYR A 76 1.49 -3.70 6.11
C TYR A 76 1.82 -3.27 4.68
N GLU A 77 2.53 -2.15 4.50
CA GLU A 77 3.04 -1.71 3.21
C GLU A 77 3.94 -2.78 2.58
N ASP A 78 4.87 -3.35 3.36
CA ASP A 78 5.76 -4.44 2.93
C ASP A 78 4.98 -5.67 2.43
N ILE A 79 3.92 -6.04 3.16
CA ILE A 79 3.04 -7.14 2.76
C ILE A 79 2.35 -6.81 1.43
N ALA A 80 1.85 -5.58 1.28
CA ALA A 80 1.21 -5.09 0.06
C ALA A 80 2.16 -5.17 -1.13
N ILE A 81 3.38 -4.62 -1.00
CA ILE A 81 4.40 -4.57 -2.04
C ILE A 81 4.79 -5.98 -2.48
N LYS A 82 5.10 -6.88 -1.53
CA LYS A 82 5.45 -8.27 -1.84
C LYS A 82 4.33 -9.00 -2.57
N THR A 83 3.08 -8.71 -2.20
CA THR A 83 1.90 -9.30 -2.84
C THR A 83 1.68 -8.72 -4.24
N ALA A 84 1.82 -7.41 -4.41
CA ALA A 84 1.72 -6.68 -5.67
C ALA A 84 2.76 -7.14 -6.69
N LEU A 85 4.03 -7.26 -6.28
CA LEU A 85 5.10 -7.78 -7.14
C LEU A 85 4.83 -9.21 -7.61
N ARG A 86 4.40 -10.09 -6.70
CA ARG A 86 4.02 -11.47 -7.07
C ARG A 86 2.82 -11.51 -8.01
N PHE A 87 1.85 -10.61 -7.82
CA PHE A 87 0.69 -10.51 -8.69
C PHE A 87 1.08 -10.01 -10.09
N ALA A 88 1.88 -8.95 -10.17
CA ALA A 88 2.33 -8.37 -11.41
C ALA A 88 3.17 -9.35 -12.23
N LYS A 89 4.10 -10.08 -11.59
CA LYS A 89 4.92 -11.10 -12.26
C LYS A 89 4.08 -12.18 -12.98
N LYS A 90 2.88 -12.51 -12.49
CA LYS A 90 1.96 -13.44 -13.16
C LYS A 90 1.29 -12.86 -14.41
N HIS A 91 1.31 -11.54 -14.55
CA HIS A 91 0.71 -10.79 -15.66
C HIS A 91 1.77 -10.22 -16.60
N TYR A 92 3.06 -10.48 -16.35
CA TYR A 92 4.11 -10.25 -17.33
C TYR A 92 3.80 -11.23 -18.46
N ARG A 93 3.40 -10.70 -19.62
CA ARG A 93 3.31 -11.53 -20.80
C ARG A 93 4.74 -11.89 -21.15
N GLU A 94 5.04 -13.19 -21.18
CA GLU A 94 6.25 -13.69 -21.82
C GLU A 94 6.21 -13.18 -23.26
N SER A 95 7.12 -12.25 -23.59
CA SER A 95 7.38 -11.80 -24.96
C SER A 95 8.03 -12.92 -25.76
#